data_AF-A0A1A9AMJ7-F1
#
_entry.id   AF-A0A1A9AMJ7-F1
#
_cell.length_a   1.000
_cell.length_b   1.000
_cell.length_c   1.000
_cell.angle_alpha   90.00
_cell.angle_beta   90.00
_cell.angle_gamma   90.00
#
_symmetry.space_group_name_H-M   'P 1'
#
loop_
_entity.id
_entity.type
_entity.pdbx_description
1 polymer ?
#
loop_
_entity_poly.entity_id
_entity_poly.type
_entity_poly.pdbx_seq_one_letter_code
_entity_poly.pdbx_strand_id
1 'polypeptide(L)'
;MAATPGKSEKEKIFESWDATTKTLDASSLYSELLKGLMTENNELYKMACSLTEIYTNAHILQPEHPNICEFLNEWLNKQKPKYIKNEDDMQNKKLWNDYIEKLWIELEKDNDRYYWCRRNFSSSLVANALTISFAVLISTVIIFSLIYKYSTMRNFLHAYINKKIKLKQYSQKGISNELLETIFKYGNLHARNKRINLSYSS
;
A
#
# COMPACT_ATOMS: atom_id res chain seq x y z
N MET A 1 48.01 8.05 -31.49
CA MET A 1 46.65 8.44 -31.90
C MET A 1 45.70 7.68 -31.00
N ALA A 2 45.04 8.37 -30.06
CA ALA A 2 44.01 7.75 -29.23
C ALA A 2 42.79 7.47 -30.11
N ALA A 3 42.43 6.21 -30.26
CA ALA A 3 41.18 5.83 -30.91
C ALA A 3 40.03 6.39 -30.06
N THR A 4 39.24 7.30 -30.64
CA THR A 4 37.95 7.70 -30.08
C THR A 4 37.14 6.42 -29.82
N PRO A 5 36.63 6.17 -28.61
CA PRO A 5 35.79 5.01 -28.37
C PRO A 5 34.56 5.13 -29.29
N GLY A 6 34.34 4.13 -30.13
CA GLY A 6 33.19 4.11 -31.04
C GLY A 6 31.89 4.23 -30.24
N LYS A 7 30.92 4.98 -30.77
CA LYS A 7 29.61 5.14 -30.15
C LYS A 7 28.98 3.79 -29.84
N SER A 8 28.44 3.65 -28.64
CA SER A 8 27.68 2.46 -28.24
C SER A 8 26.45 2.29 -29.12
N GLU A 9 25.95 1.05 -29.22
CA GLU A 9 24.74 0.75 -29.98
C GLU A 9 23.52 1.52 -29.46
N LYS A 10 23.40 1.66 -28.13
CA LYS A 10 22.37 2.48 -27.49
C LYS A 10 22.43 3.94 -27.94
N GLU A 11 23.62 4.54 -27.99
CA GLU A 11 23.79 5.92 -28.45
C GLU A 11 23.37 6.08 -29.91
N LYS A 12 23.68 5.11 -30.77
CA LYS A 12 23.24 5.12 -32.17
C LYS A 12 21.71 5.07 -32.29
N ILE A 13 21.05 4.23 -31.48
CA ILE A 13 19.58 4.17 -31.42
C ILE A 13 19.01 5.52 -30.96
N PHE A 14 19.58 6.12 -29.91
CA PHE A 14 19.10 7.41 -29.39
C PHE A 14 19.28 8.53 -30.41
N GLU A 15 20.38 8.55 -31.14
CA GLU A 15 20.62 9.52 -32.22
C GLU A 15 19.62 9.34 -33.37
N SER A 16 19.30 8.09 -33.73
CA SER A 16 18.27 7.78 -34.73
C SER A 16 16.88 8.29 -34.29
N TRP A 17 16.54 8.08 -33.01
CA TRP A 17 15.31 8.58 -32.43
C TRP A 17 15.26 10.10 -32.33
N ASP A 18 16.36 10.75 -31.94
CA ASP A 18 16.47 12.21 -31.89
C ASP A 18 16.36 12.84 -33.29
N ALA A 19 16.83 12.15 -34.33
CA ALA A 19 16.68 12.57 -35.72
C ALA A 19 15.25 12.38 -36.26
N THR A 20 14.42 11.57 -35.57
CA THR A 20 13.03 11.33 -35.97
C THR A 20 12.21 12.58 -35.70
N THR A 21 11.93 13.34 -36.75
CA THR A 21 11.03 14.50 -36.72
C THR A 21 9.88 14.24 -37.66
N LYS A 22 8.71 13.91 -37.10
CA LYS A 22 7.50 13.68 -37.88
C LYS A 22 6.33 14.45 -37.30
N THR A 23 5.40 14.79 -38.18
CA THR A 23 4.06 15.25 -37.80
C THR A 23 3.12 14.06 -37.87
N LEU A 24 2.17 13.99 -36.95
CA LEU A 24 1.13 12.97 -37.00
C LEU A 24 0.23 13.22 -38.20
N ASP A 25 -0.13 12.16 -38.93
CA ASP A 25 -1.21 12.24 -39.90
C ASP A 25 -2.53 12.58 -39.17
N ALA A 26 -3.38 13.40 -39.81
CA ALA A 26 -4.69 13.76 -39.31
C ALA A 26 -5.59 12.53 -39.08
N SER A 27 -5.31 11.41 -39.76
CA SER A 27 -6.00 10.13 -39.57
C SER A 27 -5.53 9.32 -38.36
N SER A 28 -4.46 9.73 -37.68
CA SER A 28 -3.91 8.98 -36.56
C SER A 28 -4.85 8.98 -35.36
N LEU A 29 -4.95 7.82 -34.70
CA LEU A 29 -5.77 7.62 -33.49
C LEU A 29 -5.40 8.56 -32.34
N TYR A 30 -4.17 9.06 -32.31
CA TYR A 30 -3.68 9.95 -31.24
C TYR A 30 -3.82 11.44 -31.59
N SER A 31 -4.29 11.77 -32.80
CA SER A 31 -4.46 13.16 -33.26
C SER A 31 -5.43 13.93 -32.36
N GLU A 32 -6.55 13.33 -31.95
CA GLU A 32 -7.51 13.94 -31.04
C GLU A 32 -6.91 14.18 -29.65
N LEU A 33 -6.17 13.21 -29.10
CA LEU A 33 -5.50 13.32 -27.81
C LEU A 33 -4.49 14.48 -27.82
N LEU A 34 -3.76 14.67 -28.91
CA LEU A 34 -2.69 15.66 -29.02
C LEU A 34 -3.13 17.02 -29.56
N LYS A 35 -4.39 17.18 -29.99
CA LYS A 35 -4.89 18.41 -30.62
C LYS A 35 -4.72 19.66 -29.75
N GLY A 36 -5.01 19.56 -28.45
CA GLY A 36 -4.83 20.67 -27.51
C GLY A 36 -3.36 21.04 -27.31
N LEU A 37 -2.48 20.03 -27.27
CA LEU A 37 -1.04 20.24 -27.13
C LEU A 37 -0.46 20.98 -28.35
N MET A 38 -0.97 20.71 -29.56
CA MET A 38 -0.55 21.40 -30.78
C MET A 38 -0.69 22.93 -30.65
N THR A 39 -1.79 23.40 -30.04
CA THR A 39 -2.03 24.83 -29.83
C THR A 39 -1.27 25.41 -28.65
N GLU A 40 -1.10 24.64 -27.57
CA GLU A 40 -0.49 25.13 -26.33
C GLU A 40 1.04 25.11 -26.35
N ASN A 41 1.64 24.07 -26.95
CA ASN A 41 3.09 23.91 -27.03
C ASN A 41 3.47 23.05 -28.24
N ASN A 42 3.70 23.70 -29.38
CA ASN A 42 3.98 23.04 -30.65
C ASN A 42 5.28 22.21 -30.64
N GLU A 43 6.29 22.61 -29.88
CA GLU A 43 7.55 21.84 -29.77
C GLU A 43 7.32 20.54 -28.99
N LEU A 44 6.57 20.61 -27.89
CA LEU A 44 6.18 19.42 -27.13
C LEU A 44 5.23 18.52 -27.94
N TYR A 45 4.37 19.11 -28.78
CA TYR A 45 3.54 18.37 -29.73
C TYR A 45 4.38 17.59 -30.75
N LYS A 46 5.40 18.20 -31.36
CA LYS A 46 6.32 17.49 -32.28
C LYS A 46 7.01 16.32 -31.59
N MET A 47 7.46 16.53 -30.35
CA MET A 47 8.04 15.47 -29.52
C MET A 47 7.05 14.34 -29.25
N ALA A 48 5.79 14.65 -28.97
CA ALA A 48 4.73 13.65 -28.80
C ALA A 48 4.53 12.84 -30.10
N CYS A 49 4.54 13.50 -31.26
CA CYS A 49 4.42 12.83 -32.55
C CYS A 49 5.60 11.89 -32.82
N SER A 50 6.83 12.35 -32.55
CA SER A 50 8.02 11.51 -32.65
C SER A 50 7.94 10.32 -31.70
N LEU A 51 7.49 10.52 -30.46
CA LEU A 51 7.30 9.44 -29.50
C LEU A 51 6.32 8.38 -30.03
N THR A 52 5.18 8.78 -30.60
CA THR A 52 4.22 7.83 -31.20
C THR A 52 4.88 6.97 -32.27
N GLU A 53 5.58 7.60 -33.21
CA GLU A 53 6.26 6.88 -34.29
C GLU A 53 7.35 5.94 -33.78
N ILE A 54 8.21 6.45 -32.89
CA ILE A 54 9.31 5.68 -32.32
C ILE A 54 8.76 4.49 -31.54
N TYR A 55 7.74 4.73 -30.71
CA TYR A 55 7.09 3.67 -29.96
C TYR A 55 6.51 2.65 -30.94
N THR A 56 5.68 3.04 -31.89
CA THR A 56 5.08 2.12 -32.86
C THR A 56 6.15 1.30 -33.61
N ASN A 57 7.31 1.86 -33.94
CA ASN A 57 8.36 1.16 -34.69
C ASN A 57 9.36 0.37 -33.81
N ALA A 58 9.50 0.68 -32.52
CA ALA A 58 10.56 0.10 -31.68
C ALA A 58 10.44 -1.43 -31.51
N HIS A 59 9.27 -2.02 -31.74
CA HIS A 59 9.09 -3.47 -31.71
C HIS A 59 9.87 -4.19 -32.80
N ILE A 60 10.09 -3.53 -33.94
CA ILE A 60 10.87 -4.07 -35.06
C ILE A 60 12.31 -4.32 -34.62
N LEU A 61 12.80 -3.50 -33.69
CA LEU A 61 14.16 -3.59 -33.14
C LEU A 61 14.28 -4.62 -32.02
N GLN A 62 13.17 -5.15 -31.49
CA GLN A 62 13.19 -6.07 -30.34
C GLN A 62 14.00 -7.36 -30.58
N PRO A 63 13.96 -8.01 -31.77
CA PRO A 63 14.75 -9.22 -32.02
C PRO A 63 16.26 -8.98 -31.91
N GLU A 64 16.73 -7.81 -32.35
CA GLU A 64 18.15 -7.42 -32.29
C GLU A 64 18.51 -6.80 -30.93
N HIS A 65 17.53 -6.16 -30.29
CA HIS A 65 17.69 -5.43 -29.03
C HIS A 65 16.57 -5.80 -28.05
N PRO A 66 16.72 -6.91 -27.28
CA PRO A 66 15.73 -7.34 -26.31
C PRO A 66 15.37 -6.27 -25.25
N ASN A 67 16.30 -5.34 -24.97
CA ASN A 67 16.15 -4.26 -23.99
C ASN A 67 15.56 -2.97 -24.59
N ILE A 68 14.95 -3.01 -25.78
CA ILE A 68 14.48 -1.80 -26.48
C ILE A 68 13.48 -0.98 -25.65
N CYS A 69 12.63 -1.62 -24.84
CA CYS A 69 11.69 -0.91 -23.96
C CYS A 69 12.39 -0.14 -22.84
N GLU A 70 13.50 -0.65 -22.32
CA GLU A 70 14.33 0.05 -21.33
C GLU A 70 14.98 1.27 -21.98
N PHE A 71 15.52 1.10 -23.18
CA PHE A 71 16.10 2.17 -23.98
C PHE A 71 15.07 3.26 -24.28
N LEU A 72 13.85 2.89 -24.67
CA LEU A 72 12.78 3.85 -24.96
C LEU A 72 12.37 4.65 -23.71
N ASN A 73 12.25 3.98 -22.56
CA ASN A 73 11.97 4.64 -21.28
C ASN A 73 13.09 5.60 -20.87
N GLU A 74 14.35 5.17 -20.99
CA GLU A 74 15.51 6.00 -20.70
C GLU A 74 15.57 7.22 -21.63
N TRP A 75 15.35 7.00 -22.93
CA TRP A 75 15.31 8.08 -23.92
C TRP A 75 14.24 9.10 -23.57
N LEU A 76 12.99 8.67 -23.33
CA LEU A 76 11.91 9.61 -22.98
C LEU A 76 12.21 10.40 -21.69
N ASN A 77 12.78 9.73 -20.69
CA ASN A 77 13.22 10.37 -19.45
C ASN A 77 14.33 11.42 -19.69
N LYS A 78 15.22 11.20 -20.66
CA LYS A 78 16.23 12.20 -21.09
C LYS A 78 15.64 13.36 -21.89
N GLN A 79 14.52 13.16 -22.58
CA GLN A 79 13.83 14.23 -23.28
C GLN A 79 13.10 15.17 -22.30
N LYS A 80 12.51 14.62 -21.23
CA LYS A 80 11.74 15.37 -20.22
C LYS A 80 12.39 16.68 -19.73
N PRO A 81 13.66 16.71 -19.28
CA PRO A 81 14.30 17.95 -18.83
C PRO A 81 14.54 19.00 -19.93
N LYS A 82 14.46 18.63 -21.22
CA LYS A 82 14.56 19.59 -22.33
C LYS A 82 13.30 20.48 -22.42
N TYR A 83 12.16 19.98 -21.96
CA TYR A 83 10.87 20.68 -22.01
C TYR A 83 10.44 21.24 -20.64
N ILE A 84 10.96 20.66 -19.55
CA ILE A 84 10.68 21.10 -18.17
C ILE A 84 11.97 21.67 -17.60
N LYS A 85 12.06 23.00 -17.55
CA LYS A 85 13.34 23.67 -17.24
C LYS A 85 13.78 23.49 -15.78
N ASN A 86 12.84 23.54 -14.84
CA ASN A 86 13.10 23.45 -13.41
C ASN A 86 11.85 23.04 -12.62
N GLU A 87 11.95 23.05 -11.29
CA GLU A 87 10.84 22.61 -10.43
C GLU A 87 9.63 23.56 -10.48
N ASP A 88 9.85 24.82 -10.82
CA ASP A 88 8.82 25.86 -10.91
C ASP A 88 8.07 25.88 -12.25
N ASP A 89 8.50 25.08 -13.23
CA ASP A 89 7.86 24.97 -14.55
C ASP A 89 6.57 24.13 -14.49
N MET A 90 5.61 24.60 -13.69
CA MET A 90 4.35 23.91 -13.44
C MET A 90 3.53 23.73 -14.72
N GLN A 91 3.59 24.69 -15.64
CA GLN A 91 2.84 24.63 -16.90
C GLN A 91 3.36 23.49 -17.78
N ASN A 92 4.67 23.43 -18.08
CA ASN A 92 5.19 22.34 -18.92
C ASN A 92 5.16 20.99 -18.19
N LYS A 93 5.30 20.95 -16.86
CA LYS A 93 5.05 19.74 -16.07
C LYS A 93 3.63 19.23 -16.27
N LYS A 94 2.64 20.13 -16.20
CA LYS A 94 1.24 19.79 -16.42
C LYS A 94 1.04 19.27 -17.84
N LEU A 95 1.51 19.99 -18.87
CA LEU A 95 1.42 19.56 -20.26
C LEU A 95 2.07 18.20 -20.50
N TRP A 96 3.27 17.98 -19.95
CA TRP A 96 3.96 16.70 -20.05
C TRP A 96 3.13 15.55 -19.46
N ASN A 97 2.61 15.74 -18.25
CA ASN A 97 1.81 14.70 -17.60
C ASN A 97 0.46 14.49 -18.30
N ASP A 98 -0.17 15.58 -18.75
CA ASP A 98 -1.49 15.53 -19.36
C ASP A 98 -1.49 14.96 -20.77
N TYR A 99 -0.39 15.10 -21.51
CA TYR A 99 -0.28 14.64 -22.88
C TYR A 99 0.75 13.54 -23.09
N ILE A 100 2.02 13.73 -22.68
CA ILE A 100 3.10 12.77 -22.98
C ILE A 100 2.95 11.49 -22.18
N GLU A 101 2.75 11.60 -20.86
CA GLU A 101 2.58 10.41 -20.01
C GLU A 101 1.25 9.69 -20.31
N LYS A 102 0.17 10.43 -20.61
CA LYS A 102 -1.10 9.84 -21.05
C LYS A 102 -0.98 9.16 -22.42
N LEU A 103 -0.29 9.78 -23.37
CA LEU A 103 -0.04 9.19 -24.69
C LEU A 103 0.66 7.84 -24.57
N TRP A 104 1.69 7.73 -23.72
CA TRP A 104 2.35 6.44 -23.50
C TRP A 104 1.39 5.38 -22.96
N ILE A 105 0.54 5.74 -21.99
CA ILE A 105 -0.45 4.81 -21.43
C ILE A 105 -1.41 4.32 -22.52
N GLU A 106 -1.85 5.20 -23.44
CA GLU A 106 -2.70 4.78 -24.56
C GLU A 106 -1.93 3.90 -25.57
N LEU A 107 -0.66 4.20 -25.83
CA LEU A 107 0.20 3.39 -26.70
C LEU A 107 0.41 1.97 -26.14
N GLU A 108 0.55 1.83 -24.82
CA GLU A 108 0.70 0.53 -24.15
C GLU A 108 -0.56 -0.36 -24.30
N LYS A 109 -1.74 0.25 -24.43
CA LYS A 109 -3.01 -0.49 -24.54
C LYS A 109 -3.24 -1.18 -25.89
N ASP A 110 -2.24 -1.23 -26.77
CA ASP A 110 -2.32 -1.99 -28.00
C ASP A 110 -2.68 -3.47 -27.71
N ASN A 111 -3.93 -3.82 -28.03
CA ASN A 111 -4.56 -5.10 -27.69
C ASN A 111 -3.84 -6.29 -28.33
N ASP A 112 -3.15 -6.07 -29.45
CA ASP A 112 -2.46 -7.12 -30.18
C ASP A 112 -1.16 -7.55 -29.48
N ARG A 113 -0.67 -6.77 -28.51
CA ARG A 113 0.69 -6.91 -27.96
C ARG A 113 0.76 -7.03 -26.43
N TYR A 114 -0.39 -7.20 -25.76
CA TYR A 114 -0.48 -7.46 -24.32
C TYR A 114 0.39 -6.51 -23.47
N TYR A 115 0.12 -5.20 -23.52
CA TYR A 115 0.84 -4.19 -22.72
C TYR A 115 2.35 -4.14 -23.06
N TRP A 116 2.64 -3.89 -24.33
CA TRP A 116 4.01 -3.78 -24.81
C TRP A 116 4.70 -2.51 -24.27
N CYS A 117 6.00 -2.58 -23.98
CA CYS A 117 6.82 -1.48 -23.43
C CYS A 117 6.13 -0.58 -22.38
N ARG A 118 5.91 -1.12 -21.18
CA ARG A 118 5.32 -0.39 -20.05
C ARG A 118 6.11 0.86 -19.66
N ARG A 119 5.39 1.92 -19.28
CA ARG A 119 6.00 3.17 -18.80
C ARG A 119 6.61 2.99 -17.41
N ASN A 120 7.90 3.30 -17.27
CA ASN A 120 8.59 3.39 -15.99
C ASN A 120 8.58 4.83 -15.49
N PHE A 121 7.58 5.17 -14.68
CA PHE A 121 7.57 6.42 -13.95
C PHE A 121 8.72 6.41 -12.95
N SER A 122 9.62 7.39 -13.02
CA SER A 122 10.53 7.65 -11.92
C SER A 122 9.68 7.98 -10.69
N SER A 123 9.73 7.12 -9.67
CA SER A 123 8.93 7.27 -8.45
C SER A 123 9.10 8.69 -7.91
N SER A 124 8.02 9.47 -7.94
CA SER A 124 8.02 10.81 -7.39
C SER A 124 8.35 10.75 -5.91
N LEU A 125 9.30 11.56 -5.44
CA LEU A 125 9.60 11.72 -4.02
C LEU A 125 8.34 12.05 -3.20
N VAL A 126 7.42 12.81 -3.79
CA VAL A 126 6.11 13.16 -3.19
C VAL A 126 5.20 11.93 -3.08
N ALA A 127 5.16 11.08 -4.10
CA ALA A 127 4.38 9.85 -4.06
C ALA A 127 4.91 8.87 -3.00
N ASN A 128 6.24 8.78 -2.86
CA ASN A 128 6.86 8.00 -1.80
C ASN A 128 6.53 8.57 -0.41
N ALA A 129 6.60 9.89 -0.22
CA ALA A 129 6.26 10.55 1.03
C ALA A 129 4.79 10.33 1.43
N LEU A 130 3.86 10.45 0.48
CA LEU A 130 2.45 10.18 0.70
C LEU A 130 2.19 8.71 1.04
N THR A 131 2.82 7.79 0.31
CA THR A 131 2.68 6.33 0.55
C THR A 131 3.18 5.96 1.95
N ILE A 132 4.32 6.50 2.37
CA ILE A 132 4.87 6.30 3.73
C ILE A 132 3.92 6.91 4.77
N SER A 133 3.40 8.11 4.53
CA SER A 133 2.45 8.78 5.44
C SER A 133 1.18 7.94 5.65
N PHE A 134 0.57 7.45 4.58
CA PHE A 134 -0.60 6.57 4.67
C PHE A 134 -0.29 5.25 5.36
N ALA A 135 0.86 4.63 5.08
CA ALA A 135 1.29 3.39 5.73
C ALA A 135 1.45 3.57 7.25
N VAL A 136 2.05 4.68 7.69
CA VAL A 136 2.19 5.02 9.11
C VAL A 136 0.81 5.23 9.75
N LEU A 137 -0.07 6.01 9.13
CA LEU A 137 -1.43 6.24 9.65
C LEU A 137 -2.22 4.93 9.82
N ILE A 138 -2.24 4.07 8.79
CA ILE A 138 -2.92 2.77 8.85
C ILE A 138 -2.32 1.91 9.97
N SER A 139 -0.99 1.85 10.07
CA SER A 139 -0.32 1.07 11.11
C SER A 139 -0.67 1.55 12.52
N THR A 140 -0.71 2.87 12.74
CA THR A 140 -1.11 3.43 14.04
C THR A 140 -2.55 3.07 14.40
N VAL A 141 -3.50 3.17 13.45
CA VAL A 141 -4.92 2.82 13.67
C VAL A 141 -5.08 1.33 14.01
N ILE A 142 -4.33 0.44 13.34
CA ILE A 142 -4.34 -1.00 13.65
C ILE A 142 -3.83 -1.24 15.07
N ILE A 143 -2.70 -0.62 15.45
CA ILE A 143 -2.12 -0.76 16.80
C ILE A 143 -3.11 -0.27 17.87
N PHE A 144 -3.71 0.92 17.69
CA PHE A 144 -4.71 1.44 18.62
C PHE A 144 -5.93 0.52 18.73
N SER A 145 -6.38 -0.05 17.61
CA SER A 145 -7.50 -1.00 17.59
C SER A 145 -7.18 -2.28 18.38
N LEU A 146 -5.96 -2.81 18.25
CA LEU A 146 -5.48 -3.96 19.01
C LEU A 146 -5.38 -3.64 20.50
N ILE A 147 -4.83 -2.48 20.87
CA ILE A 147 -4.73 -2.03 22.27
C ILE A 147 -6.14 -1.84 22.87
N TYR A 148 -7.05 -1.21 22.14
CA TYR A 148 -8.43 -0.98 22.60
C TYR A 148 -9.16 -2.30 22.85
N LYS A 149 -9.09 -3.25 21.90
CA LYS A 149 -9.65 -4.60 22.07
C LYS A 149 -9.00 -5.33 23.24
N TYR A 150 -7.68 -5.27 23.35
CA TYR A 150 -6.94 -5.95 24.42
C TYR A 150 -7.27 -5.39 25.81
N SER A 151 -7.31 -4.07 25.96
CA SER A 151 -7.68 -3.39 27.21
C SER A 151 -9.10 -3.77 27.66
N THR A 152 -10.04 -3.75 26.72
CA THR A 152 -11.43 -4.13 26.96
C THR A 152 -11.53 -5.59 27.40
N MET A 153 -10.88 -6.50 26.67
CA MET A 153 -10.86 -7.93 26.99
C MET A 153 -10.18 -8.22 28.33
N ARG A 154 -9.08 -7.51 28.65
CA ARG A 154 -8.39 -7.62 29.93
C ARG A 154 -9.29 -7.22 31.10
N ASN A 155 -10.07 -6.14 30.96
CA ASN A 155 -11.02 -5.71 31.98
C ASN A 155 -12.17 -6.70 32.15
N PHE A 156 -12.71 -7.26 31.06
CA PHE A 156 -13.72 -8.32 31.13
C PHE A 156 -13.19 -9.60 31.79
N LEU A 157 -11.96 -10.01 31.46
CA LEU A 157 -11.33 -11.20 32.01
C LEU A 157 -11.06 -11.03 33.52
N HIS A 158 -10.56 -9.86 33.94
CA HIS A 158 -10.43 -9.51 35.35
C HIS A 158 -11.77 -9.54 36.09
N ALA A 159 -12.82 -8.94 35.51
CA ALA A 159 -14.15 -8.93 36.12
C ALA A 159 -14.73 -10.36 36.25
N TYR A 160 -14.53 -11.20 35.24
CA TYR A 160 -14.97 -12.60 35.25
C TYR A 160 -14.24 -13.42 36.32
N ILE A 161 -12.91 -13.31 36.41
CA ILE A 161 -12.09 -13.98 37.43
C ILE A 161 -12.56 -13.55 38.83
N ASN A 162 -12.74 -12.25 39.05
CA ASN A 162 -13.13 -11.72 40.36
C ASN A 162 -14.54 -12.18 40.76
N LYS A 163 -15.48 -12.30 39.80
CA LYS A 163 -16.81 -12.85 40.03
C LYS A 163 -16.75 -14.33 40.42
N LYS A 164 -15.93 -15.13 39.74
CA LYS A 164 -15.70 -16.56 40.06
C LYS A 164 -15.10 -16.75 41.46
N ILE A 165 -14.11 -15.93 41.83
CA ILE A 165 -13.50 -15.94 43.17
C ILE A 165 -14.54 -15.61 44.24
N LYS A 166 -15.32 -14.54 44.06
CA LYS A 166 -16.41 -14.17 44.99
C LYS A 166 -17.45 -15.28 45.13
N LEU A 167 -17.87 -15.90 44.04
CA LEU A 167 -18.85 -17.01 44.06
C LEU A 167 -18.31 -18.21 44.85
N LYS A 168 -17.04 -18.55 44.69
CA LYS A 168 -16.39 -19.63 45.46
C LYS A 168 -16.36 -19.30 46.96
N GLN A 169 -16.07 -18.06 47.33
CA GLN A 169 -16.10 -17.60 48.72
C GLN A 169 -17.52 -17.64 49.33
N TYR A 170 -18.55 -17.20 48.59
CA TYR A 170 -19.94 -17.29 49.05
C TYR A 170 -20.41 -18.73 49.22
N SER A 171 -20.09 -19.61 48.26
CA SER A 171 -20.45 -21.03 48.37
C SER A 171 -19.77 -21.69 49.56
N GLN A 172 -18.49 -21.43 49.77
CA GLN A 172 -17.76 -21.99 50.90
C GLN A 172 -18.25 -21.45 52.24
N LYS A 173 -18.55 -20.14 52.32
CA LYS A 173 -19.14 -19.52 53.51
C LYS A 173 -20.56 -20.05 53.79
N GLY A 174 -21.37 -20.27 52.75
CA GLY A 174 -22.69 -20.88 52.86
C GLY A 174 -22.64 -22.29 53.42
N ILE A 175 -21.75 -23.14 52.87
CA ILE A 175 -21.52 -24.51 53.35
C ILE A 175 -21.05 -24.49 54.80
N SER A 176 -20.08 -23.62 55.15
CA SER A 176 -19.61 -23.52 56.54
C SER A 176 -20.70 -23.10 57.52
N ASN A 177 -21.56 -22.15 57.14
CA ASN A 177 -22.66 -21.69 57.99
C ASN A 177 -23.72 -22.78 58.18
N GLU A 178 -24.09 -23.50 57.12
CA GLU A 178 -25.07 -24.59 57.15
C GLU A 178 -24.56 -25.77 58.02
N LEU A 179 -23.26 -26.11 57.91
CA LEU A 179 -22.63 -27.13 58.73
C LEU A 179 -22.63 -26.74 60.23
N LEU A 180 -22.34 -25.46 60.52
CA LEU A 180 -22.32 -24.94 61.88
C LEU A 180 -23.73 -24.89 62.50
N GLU A 181 -24.73 -24.49 61.72
CA GLU A 181 -26.15 -24.51 62.12
C GLU A 181 -26.64 -25.93 62.39
N THR A 182 -26.24 -26.89 61.55
CA THR A 182 -26.54 -28.32 61.73
C THR A 182 -25.92 -28.85 63.03
N ILE A 183 -24.64 -28.57 63.27
CA ILE A 183 -23.95 -28.97 64.51
C ILE A 183 -24.65 -28.38 65.75
N PHE A 184 -25.04 -27.12 65.71
CA PHE A 184 -25.73 -26.46 66.83
C PHE A 184 -27.10 -27.10 67.12
N LYS A 185 -27.84 -27.48 66.08
CA LYS A 185 -29.17 -28.11 66.20
C LYS A 185 -29.11 -29.50 66.84
N TYR A 186 -28.12 -30.32 66.47
CA TYR A 186 -27.94 -31.66 67.06
C TYR A 186 -27.24 -31.64 68.42
N GLY A 187 -26.32 -30.70 68.65
CA GLY A 187 -25.64 -30.52 69.94
C GLY A 187 -26.59 -30.18 71.10
N ASN A 188 -27.61 -29.34 70.84
CA ASN A 188 -28.61 -28.98 71.84
C ASN A 188 -29.57 -30.14 72.21
N LEU A 189 -29.80 -31.09 71.31
CA LEU A 189 -30.60 -32.29 71.60
C LEU A 189 -29.89 -33.23 72.59
N HIS A 190 -28.56 -33.33 72.52
CA HIS A 190 -27.78 -34.18 73.43
C HIS A 190 -27.50 -33.56 74.80
N ALA A 191 -27.51 -32.22 74.91
CA ALA A 191 -27.33 -31.52 76.19
C ALA A 191 -28.56 -31.62 77.12
N ARG A 192 -29.76 -31.83 76.57
CA ARG A 192 -31.00 -31.88 77.37
C ARG A 192 -31.20 -33.19 78.14
N ASN A 193 -30.42 -34.25 77.85
CA ASN A 193 -30.70 -35.60 78.33
C ASN A 193 -29.58 -36.25 79.18
N LYS A 194 -28.82 -35.44 79.95
CA LYS A 194 -27.85 -35.96 80.93
C LYS A 194 -28.08 -35.37 82.33
N ARG A 195 -29.07 -35.89 83.03
CA ARG A 195 -29.04 -35.98 84.50
C ARG A 195 -29.15 -37.47 84.85
N ILE A 196 -28.01 -38.15 84.88
CA ILE A 196 -27.92 -39.50 85.43
C ILE A 196 -27.61 -39.31 86.91
N ASN A 197 -28.56 -39.68 87.77
CA ASN A 197 -28.40 -39.68 89.22
C ASN A 197 -27.86 -41.06 89.63
N LEU A 198 -26.66 -41.11 90.19
CA LEU A 198 -26.07 -42.35 90.71
C LEU A 198 -26.18 -42.32 92.24
N SER A 199 -27.12 -43.11 92.77
CA SER A 199 -27.18 -43.41 94.21
C SER A 199 -26.20 -44.54 94.52
N TYR A 200 -25.29 -44.32 95.46
CA TYR A 200 -24.50 -45.38 96.08
C TYR A 200 -25.29 -45.97 97.27
N SER A 201 -25.48 -47.28 97.30
CA SER A 201 -25.87 -48.00 98.52
C SER A 201 -24.65 -48.72 99.09
N SER A 202 -24.44 -48.51 100.39
CA SER A 202 -23.42 -49.13 101.26
C SER A 202 -23.47 -50.65 101.28
#